data_AF-A0A923HYS5-F1
#
_entry.id   AF-A0A923HYS5-F1
#
_cell.length_a   1.000
_cell.length_b   1.000
_cell.length_c   1.000
_cell.angle_alpha   90.00
_cell.angle_beta   90.00
_cell.angle_gamma   90.00
#
_symmetry.space_group_name_H-M   'P 1'
#
loop_
_entity.id
_entity.type
_entity.pdbx_description
1 polymer ?
#
loop_
_entity_poly.entity_id
_entity_poly.type
_entity_poly.pdbx_seq_one_letter_code
_entity_poly.pdbx_strand_id
1 'polypeptide(L)'
;MNTVVINKIPVEANIENLLPQKNFKADSPIYYEYLHAADILTKRIQPMALLKECSVEIISDNTILIDGHVYKSKMLRHLLKDNQKVFLYLLTIGETPSDLTQTETYFVHSLKLPVMVSAMQELKKMVQTEQHIEKIGMVNPGLIPDWSLQANQSIFETFGSTTKAIGMEITKQSLMRPLYSSSGILFEDYHHYCECETCTIDACIGREFRFNQTA
;
A
#
# COMPACT_ATOMS: atom_id res chain seq x y z
N MET A 1 9.16 -23.41 17.22
CA MET A 1 8.26 -22.25 17.01
C MET A 1 9.14 -21.10 16.62
N ASN A 2 9.23 -20.78 15.32
CA ASN A 2 9.92 -19.57 14.89
C ASN A 2 9.10 -18.37 15.35
N THR A 3 9.72 -17.49 16.11
CA THR A 3 9.10 -16.26 16.58
C THR A 3 8.67 -15.44 15.36
N VAL A 4 7.36 -15.30 15.17
CA VAL A 4 6.80 -14.43 14.12
C VAL A 4 7.12 -12.99 14.51
N VAL A 5 8.03 -12.36 13.76
CA VAL A 5 8.36 -10.95 13.95
C VAL A 5 7.47 -10.13 13.02
N ILE A 6 6.52 -9.41 13.61
CA ILE A 6 5.73 -8.40 12.91
C ILE A 6 6.30 -7.03 13.28
N ASN A 7 6.77 -6.29 12.29
CA ASN A 7 7.33 -4.97 12.50
C ASN A 7 6.24 -3.91 12.33
N LYS A 8 6.10 -3.03 13.33
CA LYS A 8 5.26 -1.83 13.26
C LYS A 8 6.14 -0.65 12.84
N ILE A 9 5.90 -0.12 11.64
CA ILE A 9 6.80 0.84 10.99
C ILE A 9 6.05 2.16 10.77
N PRO A 10 6.52 3.30 11.33
CA PRO A 10 6.03 4.60 10.91
C PRO A 10 6.48 4.87 9.47
N VAL A 11 5.58 5.36 8.63
CA VAL A 11 5.87 5.65 7.23
C VAL A 11 5.77 7.16 7.02
N GLU A 12 6.88 7.77 6.61
CA GLU A 12 6.95 9.21 6.36
C GLU A 12 6.32 9.53 4.99
N ALA A 13 5.02 9.81 4.97
CA ALA A 13 4.42 10.40 3.78
C ALA A 13 5.00 11.80 3.55
N ASN A 14 5.59 12.03 2.38
CA ASN A 14 6.24 13.29 2.06
C ASN A 14 5.20 14.31 1.56
N ILE A 15 4.41 14.83 2.50
CA ILE A 15 3.28 15.71 2.23
C ILE A 15 3.73 17.00 1.52
N GLU A 16 4.90 17.52 1.89
CA GLU A 16 5.46 18.73 1.28
C GLU A 16 5.75 18.57 -0.21
N ASN A 17 6.25 17.41 -0.63
CA ASN A 17 6.49 17.10 -2.05
C ASN A 17 5.21 16.87 -2.86
N LEU A 18 4.05 16.72 -2.21
CA LEU A 18 2.75 16.58 -2.87
C LEU A 18 2.14 17.95 -3.19
N LEU A 19 2.57 19.01 -2.50
CA LEU A 19 2.02 20.36 -2.64
C LEU A 19 2.20 20.98 -4.04
N PRO A 20 3.37 20.86 -4.70
CA PRO A 20 3.59 21.47 -6.01
C PRO A 20 2.78 20.84 -7.14
N GLN A 21 2.18 19.67 -6.93
CA GLN A 21 1.44 18.93 -7.96
C GLN A 21 0.05 19.53 -8.25
N LYS A 22 -0.42 20.46 -7.40
CA LYS A 22 -1.66 21.20 -7.63
C LYS A 22 -1.36 22.53 -8.30
N ASN A 23 -2.07 22.80 -9.40
CA ASN A 23 -2.02 24.07 -10.13
C ASN A 23 -2.80 25.20 -9.40
N PHE A 24 -2.52 25.42 -8.11
CA PHE A 24 -3.01 26.61 -7.43
C PHE A 24 -2.09 27.79 -7.75
N LYS A 25 -2.68 28.98 -7.90
CA LYS A 25 -1.90 30.21 -8.01
C LYS A 25 -1.14 30.42 -6.69
N ALA A 26 0.17 30.63 -6.77
CA ALA A 26 0.98 30.99 -5.61
C ALA A 26 0.40 32.21 -4.87
N ASP A 27 0.51 32.22 -3.54
CA ASP A 27 0.01 33.27 -2.64
C ASP A 27 -1.49 33.58 -2.77
N SER A 28 -2.29 32.62 -3.23
CA SER A 28 -3.75 32.75 -3.24
C SER A 28 -4.38 32.21 -1.95
N PRO A 29 -5.59 32.68 -1.56
CA PRO A 29 -6.28 32.15 -0.38
C PRO A 29 -6.45 30.62 -0.42
N ILE A 30 -6.77 30.06 -1.59
CA ILE A 30 -6.89 28.61 -1.77
C ILE A 30 -5.57 27.86 -1.57
N TYR A 31 -4.44 28.49 -1.92
CA TYR A 31 -3.13 27.91 -1.69
C TYR A 31 -2.83 27.83 -0.19
N TYR A 32 -3.15 28.87 0.59
CA TYR A 32 -2.97 28.84 2.05
C TYR A 32 -3.87 27.83 2.75
N GLU A 33 -5.12 27.66 2.32
CA GLU A 33 -6.01 26.61 2.83
C GLU A 33 -5.45 25.20 2.55
N TYR A 34 -4.85 25.02 1.38
CA TYR A 34 -4.22 23.76 1.01
C TYR A 34 -2.95 23.48 1.83
N LEU A 35 -2.11 24.49 2.07
CA LEU A 35 -0.95 24.38 2.97
C LEU A 35 -1.38 24.08 4.41
N HIS A 36 -2.43 24.73 4.89
CA HIS A 36 -3.01 24.48 6.21
C HIS A 36 -3.51 23.04 6.35
N ALA A 37 -4.19 22.51 5.34
CA ALA A 37 -4.62 21.11 5.34
C ALA A 37 -3.46 20.11 5.33
N ALA A 38 -2.37 20.43 4.63
CA ALA A 38 -1.15 19.63 4.69
C ALA A 38 -0.53 19.64 6.10
N ASP A 39 -0.47 20.81 6.76
CA ASP A 39 0.01 20.93 8.14
C ASP A 39 -0.85 20.12 9.13
N ILE A 40 -2.18 20.17 8.99
CA ILE A 40 -3.12 19.33 9.75
C ILE A 40 -2.77 17.85 9.59
N LEU A 41 -2.58 17.40 8.34
CA LEU A 41 -2.26 16.00 8.06
C LEU A 41 -0.93 15.59 8.67
N THR A 42 0.14 16.36 8.45
CA THR A 42 1.48 16.06 8.98
C THR A 42 1.49 15.98 10.51
N LYS A 43 0.72 16.83 11.19
CA LYS A 43 0.70 16.89 12.67
C LYS A 43 -0.23 15.88 13.32
N ARG A 44 -1.30 15.50 12.64
CA ARG A 44 -2.41 14.72 13.24
C ARG A 44 -2.55 13.33 12.67
N ILE A 45 -1.80 13.00 11.63
CA ILE A 45 -1.81 11.69 10.99
C ILE A 45 -0.38 11.16 10.92
N GLN A 46 -0.23 9.89 11.32
CA GLN A 46 1.00 9.14 11.15
C GLN A 46 0.65 7.86 10.38
N PRO A 47 1.04 7.75 9.10
CA PRO A 47 0.91 6.50 8.38
C PRO A 47 1.71 5.38 9.06
N MET A 48 1.10 4.21 9.17
CA MET A 48 1.66 3.06 9.86
C MET A 48 1.55 1.81 9.00
N ALA A 49 2.61 1.02 8.98
CA ALA A 49 2.62 -0.31 8.38
C ALA A 49 2.83 -1.41 9.41
N LEU A 50 2.24 -2.57 9.15
CA LEU A 50 2.68 -3.85 9.68
C LEU A 50 3.36 -4.62 8.55
N LEU A 51 4.54 -5.15 8.81
CA LEU A 51 5.29 -5.97 7.86
C LEU A 51 5.58 -7.33 8.48
N LYS A 52 5.44 -8.38 7.68
CA LYS A 52 5.80 -9.75 8.07
C LYS A 52 6.59 -10.41 6.95
N GLU A 53 7.80 -10.87 7.27
CA GLU A 53 8.57 -11.74 6.39
C GLU A 53 7.96 -13.14 6.38
N CYS A 54 7.72 -13.68 5.19
CA CYS A 54 7.03 -14.95 4.96
C CYS A 54 7.83 -15.80 3.98
N SER A 55 7.93 -17.11 4.24
CA SER A 55 8.46 -18.07 3.26
C SER A 55 7.49 -18.26 2.09
N VAL A 56 8.03 -18.61 0.92
CA VAL A 56 7.25 -18.97 -0.26
C VAL A 56 7.49 -20.43 -0.63
N GLU A 57 6.43 -21.17 -0.89
CA GLU A 57 6.51 -22.55 -1.41
C GLU A 57 5.63 -22.70 -2.64
N ILE A 58 6.19 -23.28 -3.71
CA ILE A 58 5.47 -23.54 -4.96
C ILE A 58 4.87 -24.94 -4.90
N ILE A 59 3.53 -25.02 -4.98
CA ILE A 59 2.80 -26.27 -4.82
C ILE A 59 2.35 -26.84 -6.16
N SER A 60 1.91 -25.99 -7.08
CA SER A 60 1.49 -26.40 -8.43
C SER A 60 1.56 -25.24 -9.42
N ASP A 61 1.05 -25.45 -10.64
CA ASP A 61 1.04 -24.45 -11.72
C ASP A 61 0.20 -23.20 -11.43
N ASN A 62 -0.67 -23.22 -10.42
CA ASN A 62 -1.50 -22.07 -10.05
C ASN A 62 -1.63 -21.87 -8.54
N THR A 63 -0.82 -22.57 -7.74
CA THR A 63 -0.95 -22.55 -6.27
C THR A 63 0.40 -22.34 -5.62
N ILE A 64 0.44 -21.37 -4.72
CA ILE A 64 1.59 -21.09 -3.86
C ILE A 64 1.15 -21.06 -2.39
N LEU A 65 2.07 -21.40 -1.48
CA LEU A 65 1.91 -21.13 -0.06
C LEU A 65 2.76 -19.93 0.31
N ILE A 66 2.20 -19.03 1.11
CA ILE A 66 2.94 -17.95 1.76
C ILE A 66 2.70 -18.10 3.26
N ASP A 67 3.75 -18.42 4.01
CA ASP A 67 3.67 -18.70 5.46
C ASP A 67 2.57 -19.72 5.82
N GLY A 68 2.43 -20.77 5.02
CA GLY A 68 1.42 -21.83 5.19
C GLY A 68 0.01 -21.49 4.72
N HIS A 69 -0.26 -20.25 4.27
CA HIS A 69 -1.54 -19.87 3.68
C HIS A 69 -1.57 -20.12 2.17
N VAL A 70 -2.66 -20.72 1.67
CA VAL A 70 -2.81 -21.08 0.26
C VAL A 70 -3.30 -19.90 -0.58
N TYR A 71 -2.56 -19.58 -1.63
CA TYR A 71 -2.94 -18.59 -2.64
C TYR A 71 -3.08 -19.28 -4.01
N LYS A 72 -4.25 -19.14 -4.64
CA LYS A 72 -4.54 -19.70 -5.97
C LYS A 72 -4.48 -18.60 -7.03
N SER A 73 -3.32 -18.43 -7.66
CA SER A 73 -3.10 -17.48 -8.75
C SER A 73 -1.89 -17.90 -9.57
N LYS A 74 -2.06 -17.99 -10.89
CA LYS A 74 -0.97 -18.21 -11.85
C LYS A 74 -0.06 -17.00 -11.91
N MET A 75 -0.63 -15.79 -11.84
CA MET A 75 0.15 -14.55 -11.87
C MET A 75 1.02 -14.41 -10.62
N LEU A 76 0.47 -14.59 -9.41
CA LEU A 76 1.27 -14.59 -8.18
C LEU A 76 2.36 -15.66 -8.21
N ARG A 77 2.03 -16.88 -8.65
CA ARG A 77 3.03 -17.93 -8.82
C ARG A 77 4.12 -17.50 -9.78
N HIS A 78 3.77 -16.88 -10.92
CA HIS A 78 4.76 -16.39 -11.88
C HIS A 78 5.68 -15.34 -11.25
N LEU A 79 5.12 -14.36 -10.54
CA LEU A 79 5.86 -13.29 -9.88
C LEU A 79 6.80 -13.80 -8.77
N LEU A 80 6.35 -14.81 -8.01
CA LEU A 80 7.01 -15.21 -6.76
C LEU A 80 7.80 -16.52 -6.86
N LYS A 81 7.80 -17.23 -8.00
CA LYS A 81 8.44 -18.56 -8.17
C LYS A 81 9.92 -18.61 -7.80
N ASP A 82 10.65 -17.52 -8.01
CA ASP A 82 12.09 -17.43 -7.77
C ASP A 82 12.41 -16.79 -6.41
N ASN A 83 11.39 -16.34 -5.68
CA ASN A 83 11.52 -15.74 -4.34
C ASN A 83 11.50 -16.85 -3.28
N GLN A 84 12.50 -16.90 -2.39
CA GLN A 84 12.48 -17.76 -1.20
C GLN A 84 11.66 -17.15 -0.05
N LYS A 85 11.59 -15.82 -0.02
CA LYS A 85 10.85 -15.04 0.97
C LYS A 85 10.16 -13.85 0.33
N VAL A 86 9.06 -13.41 0.93
CA VAL A 86 8.32 -12.21 0.56
C VAL A 86 7.89 -11.48 1.83
N PHE A 87 7.39 -10.26 1.69
CA PHE A 87 6.91 -9.48 2.81
C PHE A 87 5.44 -9.16 2.63
N LEU A 88 4.59 -9.79 3.45
CA LEU A 88 3.21 -9.35 3.56
C LEU A 88 3.19 -8.01 4.28
N TYR A 89 2.31 -7.11 3.84
CA TYR A 89 2.12 -5.84 4.50
C TYR A 89 0.65 -5.48 4.69
N LEU A 90 0.40 -4.72 5.76
CA LEU A 90 -0.77 -3.88 5.95
C LEU A 90 -0.30 -2.45 6.14
N LEU A 91 -0.88 -1.49 5.43
CA LEU A 91 -0.52 -0.08 5.49
C LEU A 91 -1.79 0.75 5.64
N THR A 92 -1.79 1.73 6.52
CA THR A 92 -2.87 2.73 6.63
C THR A 92 -2.31 4.11 6.90
N ILE A 93 -3.00 5.13 6.40
CA ILE A 93 -2.77 6.50 6.88
C ILE A 93 -3.62 6.80 8.13
N GLY A 94 -4.36 5.84 8.67
CA GLY A 94 -5.20 6.05 9.85
C GLY A 94 -6.51 6.78 9.55
N GLU A 95 -7.29 7.02 10.62
CA GLU A 95 -8.49 7.86 10.54
C GLU A 95 -8.09 9.34 10.52
N THR A 96 -8.83 10.13 9.77
CA THR A 96 -8.60 11.58 9.74
C THR A 96 -9.34 12.28 10.86
N PRO A 97 -8.85 13.44 11.33
CA PRO A 97 -9.52 14.17 12.40
C PRO A 97 -11.00 14.44 12.14
N SER A 98 -11.83 14.23 13.14
CA SER A 98 -13.30 14.38 13.06
C SER A 98 -13.79 15.79 13.42
N ASP A 99 -12.91 16.63 13.95
CA ASP A 99 -13.16 17.97 14.48
C ASP A 99 -12.79 19.09 13.50
N LEU A 100 -12.72 18.79 12.21
CA LEU A 100 -12.37 19.74 11.16
C LEU A 100 -13.55 20.64 10.77
N THR A 101 -13.26 21.89 10.44
CA THR A 101 -14.22 22.75 9.73
C THR A 101 -14.57 22.19 8.35
N GLN A 102 -15.61 22.73 7.72
CA GLN A 102 -16.02 22.29 6.38
C GLN A 102 -14.91 22.50 5.33
N THR A 103 -14.21 23.65 5.40
CA THR A 103 -13.10 23.98 4.49
C THR A 103 -11.92 23.04 4.69
N GLU A 104 -11.49 22.84 5.95
CA GLU A 104 -10.40 21.91 6.27
C GLU A 104 -10.73 20.49 5.82
N THR A 105 -11.96 20.02 6.07
CA THR A 105 -12.41 18.69 5.63
C THR A 105 -12.24 18.51 4.13
N TYR A 106 -12.64 19.51 3.33
CA TYR A 106 -12.50 19.46 1.87
C TYR A 106 -11.04 19.30 1.44
N PHE A 107 -10.14 20.14 1.94
CA PHE A 107 -8.73 20.09 1.54
C PHE A 107 -8.01 18.87 2.08
N VAL A 108 -8.25 18.47 3.34
CA VAL A 108 -7.72 17.25 3.94
C VAL A 108 -8.14 16.03 3.12
N HIS A 109 -9.43 15.94 2.73
CA HIS A 109 -9.91 14.85 1.87
C HIS A 109 -9.21 14.82 0.51
N SER A 110 -8.91 15.98 -0.07
CA SER A 110 -8.18 16.06 -1.34
C SER A 110 -6.73 15.53 -1.26
N LEU A 111 -6.15 15.48 -0.06
CA LEU A 111 -4.77 15.07 0.21
C LEU A 111 -4.64 13.60 0.64
N LYS A 112 -5.70 12.94 1.11
CA LYS A 112 -5.63 11.55 1.64
C LYS A 112 -5.07 10.55 0.62
N LEU A 113 -5.53 10.59 -0.64
CA LEU A 113 -5.01 9.70 -1.68
C LEU A 113 -3.54 9.99 -2.02
N PRO A 114 -3.13 11.25 -2.26
CA PRO A 114 -1.72 11.61 -2.38
C PRO A 114 -0.85 11.09 -1.22
N VAL A 115 -1.28 11.28 0.04
CA VAL A 115 -0.59 10.79 1.24
C VAL A 115 -0.45 9.27 1.21
N MET A 116 -1.53 8.56 0.87
CA MET A 116 -1.51 7.10 0.78
C MET A 116 -0.52 6.59 -0.27
N VAL A 117 -0.48 7.21 -1.46
CA VAL A 117 0.47 6.88 -2.51
C VAL A 117 1.91 7.12 -2.05
N SER A 118 2.18 8.26 -1.41
CA SER A 118 3.50 8.55 -0.87
C SER A 118 3.92 7.54 0.20
N ALA A 119 3.00 7.13 1.08
CA ALA A 119 3.27 6.11 2.08
C ALA A 119 3.57 4.73 1.45
N MET A 120 2.86 4.34 0.39
CA MET A 120 3.15 3.10 -0.34
C MET A 120 4.54 3.12 -0.96
N GLN A 121 4.96 4.25 -1.54
CA GLN A 121 6.29 4.42 -2.13
C GLN A 121 7.40 4.36 -1.06
N GLU A 122 7.20 5.03 0.07
CA GLU A 122 8.18 5.00 1.15
C GLU A 122 8.29 3.61 1.79
N LEU A 123 7.17 2.89 1.96
CA LEU A 123 7.20 1.50 2.41
C LEU A 123 8.01 0.61 1.46
N LYS A 124 7.81 0.74 0.15
CA LYS A 124 8.61 0.02 -0.86
C LYS A 124 10.10 0.33 -0.69
N LYS A 125 10.46 1.60 -0.59
CA LYS A 125 11.85 2.05 -0.45
C LYS A 125 12.51 1.56 0.84
N MET A 126 11.79 1.60 1.96
CA MET A 126 12.27 1.09 3.25
C MET A 126 12.60 -0.40 3.16
N VAL A 127 11.66 -1.22 2.69
CA VAL A 127 11.88 -2.67 2.54
C VAL A 127 13.01 -2.96 1.55
N GLN A 128 13.06 -2.23 0.43
CA GLN A 128 14.13 -2.39 -0.56
C GLN A 128 15.51 -2.15 0.05
N THR A 129 15.63 -1.08 0.85
CA THR A 129 16.89 -0.68 1.48
C THR A 129 17.30 -1.65 2.59
N GLU A 130 16.37 -1.98 3.50
CA GLU A 130 16.62 -2.86 4.64
C GLU A 130 16.96 -4.30 4.24
N GLN A 131 16.38 -4.77 3.14
CA GLN A 131 16.54 -6.15 2.66
C GLN A 131 17.58 -6.26 1.55
N HIS A 132 18.24 -5.17 1.17
CA HIS A 132 19.22 -5.11 0.08
C HIS A 132 18.70 -5.68 -1.25
N ILE A 133 17.43 -5.41 -1.55
CA ILE A 133 16.77 -5.87 -2.78
C ILE A 133 17.13 -4.91 -3.92
N GLU A 134 17.59 -5.44 -5.06
CA GLU A 134 17.95 -4.60 -6.21
C GLU A 134 16.73 -3.87 -6.76
N LYS A 135 15.64 -4.63 -6.99
CA LYS A 135 14.37 -4.11 -7.49
C LYS A 135 13.21 -4.70 -6.70
N ILE A 136 12.41 -3.83 -6.08
CA ILE A 136 11.26 -4.24 -5.29
C ILE A 136 9.96 -4.19 -6.10
N GLY A 137 9.23 -5.30 -6.11
CA GLY A 137 7.88 -5.42 -6.61
C GLY A 137 6.86 -5.22 -5.49
N MET A 138 5.68 -4.69 -5.84
CA MET A 138 4.53 -4.64 -4.95
C MET A 138 3.28 -5.09 -5.72
N VAL A 139 2.54 -6.03 -5.17
CA VAL A 139 1.30 -6.54 -5.77
C VAL A 139 0.18 -6.52 -4.73
N ASN A 140 -1.02 -6.12 -5.18
CA ASN A 140 -2.18 -5.96 -4.32
C ASN A 140 -3.37 -6.81 -4.79
N PRO A 141 -4.17 -7.37 -3.86
CA PRO A 141 -5.41 -8.03 -4.22
C PRO A 141 -6.34 -7.09 -5.00
N GLY A 142 -6.93 -7.61 -6.07
CA GLY A 142 -7.81 -6.88 -6.97
C GLY A 142 -7.09 -6.12 -8.10
N LEU A 143 -5.76 -6.04 -8.09
CA LEU A 143 -4.99 -5.36 -9.15
C LEU A 143 -4.39 -6.32 -10.20
N ILE A 144 -4.45 -7.63 -9.96
CA ILE A 144 -4.16 -8.67 -10.97
C ILE A 144 -5.37 -9.58 -11.23
N PRO A 145 -5.56 -10.09 -12.46
CA PRO A 145 -6.82 -10.71 -12.89
C PRO A 145 -7.27 -11.94 -12.09
N ASP A 146 -6.34 -12.74 -11.57
CA ASP A 146 -6.62 -14.00 -10.87
C ASP A 146 -6.33 -13.94 -9.36
N TRP A 147 -6.20 -12.73 -8.80
CA TRP A 147 -6.07 -12.52 -7.37
C TRP A 147 -7.00 -11.41 -6.92
N SER A 148 -8.21 -11.78 -6.51
CA SER A 148 -9.29 -10.85 -6.20
C SER A 148 -9.18 -10.25 -4.79
N LEU A 149 -9.95 -9.19 -4.53
CA LEU A 149 -9.99 -8.49 -3.23
C LEU A 149 -10.31 -9.41 -2.04
N GLN A 150 -10.96 -10.56 -2.25
CA GLN A 150 -11.21 -11.53 -1.18
C GLN A 150 -9.92 -12.03 -0.51
N ALA A 151 -8.78 -12.00 -1.23
CA ALA A 151 -7.49 -12.40 -0.67
C ALA A 151 -6.98 -11.47 0.44
N ASN A 152 -7.55 -10.27 0.58
CA ASN A 152 -7.24 -9.42 1.74
C ASN A 152 -7.56 -10.13 3.06
N GLN A 153 -8.54 -11.05 3.11
CA GLN A 153 -8.82 -11.84 4.31
C GLN A 153 -7.62 -12.70 4.71
N SER A 154 -7.05 -13.46 3.77
CA SER A 154 -5.89 -14.31 4.01
C SER A 154 -4.66 -13.51 4.48
N ILE A 155 -4.46 -12.31 3.92
CA ILE A 155 -3.40 -11.41 4.39
C ILE A 155 -3.68 -10.99 5.84
N PHE A 156 -4.88 -10.51 6.16
CA PHE A 156 -5.23 -10.09 7.52
C PHE A 156 -5.14 -11.23 8.55
N GLU A 157 -5.56 -12.45 8.19
CA GLU A 157 -5.42 -13.65 9.02
C GLU A 157 -3.96 -13.90 9.41
N THR A 158 -3.03 -13.63 8.50
CA THR A 158 -1.59 -13.81 8.72
C THR A 158 -1.04 -12.87 9.81
N PHE A 159 -1.67 -11.69 10.01
CA PHE A 159 -1.34 -10.72 11.06
C PHE A 159 -2.15 -10.90 12.35
N GLY A 160 -3.31 -11.58 12.28
CA GLY A 160 -4.16 -11.89 13.42
C GLY A 160 -4.61 -10.64 14.19
N SER A 161 -4.53 -10.69 15.52
CA SER A 161 -4.91 -9.55 16.39
C SER A 161 -3.97 -8.35 16.28
N THR A 162 -2.79 -8.49 15.66
CA THR A 162 -1.78 -7.43 15.54
C THR A 162 -2.27 -6.25 14.71
N THR A 163 -3.23 -6.46 13.81
CA THR A 163 -3.81 -5.37 13.00
C THR A 163 -4.38 -4.23 13.84
N LYS A 164 -4.86 -4.54 15.06
CA LYS A 164 -5.36 -3.55 16.04
C LYS A 164 -4.27 -2.58 16.50
N ALA A 165 -2.99 -2.97 16.45
CA ALA A 165 -1.87 -2.11 16.84
C ALA A 165 -1.68 -0.89 15.93
N ILE A 166 -2.23 -0.94 14.70
CA ILE A 166 -2.27 0.18 13.75
C ILE A 166 -3.72 0.60 13.42
N GLY A 167 -4.70 0.13 14.20
CA GLY A 167 -6.11 0.50 14.03
C GLY A 167 -6.77 -0.05 12.76
N MET A 168 -6.19 -1.08 12.12
CA MET A 168 -6.74 -1.67 10.91
C MET A 168 -7.69 -2.82 11.20
N GLU A 169 -8.82 -2.81 10.49
CA GLU A 169 -9.84 -3.85 10.48
C GLU A 169 -10.21 -4.21 9.03
N ILE A 170 -10.80 -5.39 8.85
CA ILE A 170 -11.34 -5.84 7.57
C ILE A 170 -12.79 -6.30 7.76
N THR A 171 -13.68 -5.89 6.85
CA THR A 171 -15.07 -6.34 6.85
C THR A 171 -15.19 -7.73 6.25
N LYS A 172 -16.35 -8.39 6.42
CA LYS A 172 -16.63 -9.68 5.76
C LYS A 172 -16.57 -9.61 4.23
N GLN A 173 -16.76 -8.42 3.65
CA GLN A 173 -16.67 -8.16 2.21
C GLN A 173 -15.24 -7.83 1.76
N SER A 174 -14.25 -7.98 2.65
CA SER A 174 -12.82 -7.74 2.35
C SER A 174 -12.49 -6.28 2.08
N LEU A 175 -13.28 -5.36 2.65
CA LEU A 175 -13.00 -3.93 2.66
C LEU A 175 -12.22 -3.59 3.92
N MET A 176 -11.12 -2.86 3.77
CA MET A 176 -10.31 -2.40 4.88
C MET A 176 -10.90 -1.15 5.53
N ARG A 177 -10.70 -1.01 6.83
CA ARG A 177 -10.94 0.20 7.62
C ARG A 177 -9.66 0.52 8.39
N PRO A 178 -9.17 1.77 8.40
CA PRO A 178 -9.71 2.97 7.72
C PRO A 178 -9.75 2.86 6.19
N LEU A 179 -10.54 3.74 5.53
CA LEU A 179 -10.76 3.68 4.07
C LEU A 179 -9.45 3.77 3.27
N TYR A 180 -8.51 4.60 3.73
CA TYR A 180 -7.21 4.78 3.10
C TYR A 180 -6.21 3.80 3.71
N SER A 181 -6.40 2.53 3.35
CA SER A 181 -5.54 1.43 3.72
C SER A 181 -5.22 0.56 2.50
N SER A 182 -4.08 -0.11 2.55
CA SER A 182 -3.59 -1.04 1.53
C SER A 182 -3.07 -2.31 2.19
N SER A 183 -3.23 -3.43 1.50
CA SER A 183 -2.64 -4.71 1.88
C SER A 183 -2.13 -5.42 0.64
N GLY A 184 -1.00 -6.12 0.77
CA GLY A 184 -0.39 -6.78 -0.38
C GLY A 184 0.89 -7.50 -0.03
N ILE A 185 1.67 -7.78 -1.08
CA ILE A 185 2.93 -8.50 -1.02
C ILE A 185 4.01 -7.61 -1.62
N LEU A 186 5.11 -7.43 -0.89
CA LEU A 186 6.36 -6.88 -1.37
C LEU A 186 7.35 -8.04 -1.62
N PHE A 187 8.09 -7.99 -2.72
CA PHE A 187 8.96 -9.09 -3.15
C PHE A 187 10.13 -8.58 -3.98
N GLU A 188 11.16 -9.40 -4.15
CA GLU A 188 12.23 -9.10 -5.09
C GLU A 188 11.74 -9.38 -6.51
N ASP A 189 11.76 -8.33 -7.34
CA ASP A 189 11.17 -8.34 -8.67
C ASP A 189 12.20 -8.71 -9.75
N TYR A 190 12.18 -9.97 -10.16
CA TYR A 190 12.97 -10.49 -11.27
C TYR A 190 12.29 -10.36 -12.64
N HIS A 191 11.07 -9.81 -12.70
CA HIS A 191 10.23 -9.81 -13.90
C HIS A 191 9.85 -8.42 -14.39
N HIS A 192 10.42 -7.38 -13.78
CA HIS A 192 10.12 -5.98 -14.06
C HIS A 192 8.63 -5.64 -13.93
N TYR A 193 7.96 -6.29 -12.98
CA TYR A 193 6.53 -6.19 -12.80
C TYR A 193 6.08 -4.78 -12.39
N CYS A 194 5.05 -4.27 -13.08
CA CYS A 194 4.30 -3.09 -12.65
C CYS A 194 2.84 -3.15 -13.15
N GLU A 195 1.88 -3.11 -12.22
CA GLU A 195 0.44 -3.09 -12.53
C GLU A 195 0.03 -1.88 -13.38
N CYS A 196 0.82 -0.79 -13.35
CA CYS A 196 0.53 0.41 -14.12
C CYS A 196 0.57 0.16 -15.63
N GLU A 197 1.34 -0.82 -16.10
CA GLU A 197 1.43 -1.13 -17.53
C GLU A 197 0.11 -1.63 -18.11
N THR A 198 -0.73 -2.30 -17.32
CA THR A 198 -2.03 -2.82 -17.76
C THR A 198 -3.22 -2.00 -17.23
N CYS A 199 -2.99 -1.07 -16.30
CA CYS A 199 -4.02 -0.24 -15.72
C CYS A 199 -4.56 0.80 -16.72
N THR A 200 -5.86 0.77 -16.99
CA THR A 200 -6.55 1.70 -17.91
C THR A 200 -6.93 3.04 -17.28
N ILE A 201 -6.63 3.26 -15.99
CA ILE A 201 -6.87 4.53 -15.32
C ILE A 201 -5.84 5.55 -15.80
N ASP A 202 -6.27 6.50 -16.63
CA ASP A 202 -5.39 7.47 -17.31
C ASP A 202 -4.63 8.38 -16.30
N ALA A 203 -5.36 9.21 -15.56
CA ALA A 203 -4.79 10.20 -14.62
C ALA A 203 -4.62 9.66 -13.18
N CYS A 204 -4.11 8.44 -13.02
CA CYS A 204 -3.83 7.89 -11.70
C CYS A 204 -2.63 8.59 -11.05
N ILE A 205 -2.84 9.21 -9.88
CA ILE A 205 -1.77 9.85 -9.10
C ILE A 205 -0.68 8.86 -8.64
N GLY A 206 -1.02 7.58 -8.47
CA GLY A 206 -0.06 6.54 -8.10
C GLY A 206 0.65 5.87 -9.28
N ARG A 207 0.55 6.42 -10.50
CA ARG A 207 1.11 5.79 -11.70
C ARG A 207 2.64 5.82 -11.68
N GLU A 208 3.25 4.63 -11.64
CA GLU A 208 4.70 4.46 -11.72
C GLU A 208 5.19 4.18 -13.16
N PHE A 209 4.33 3.61 -14.01
CA PHE A 209 4.66 3.26 -15.39
C PHE A 209 3.55 3.63 -16.39
N ARG A 210 3.93 3.85 -17.65
CA ARG A 210 2.97 4.18 -18.71
C ARG A 210 2.11 2.96 -19.05
N PHE A 211 0.82 3.18 -19.29
CA PHE A 211 -0.05 2.14 -19.82
C PHE A 211 0.47 1.64 -21.18
N ASN A 212 0.54 0.32 -21.33
CA ASN A 212 0.96 -0.37 -22.53
C ASN A 212 -0.15 -1.30 -23.00
N GLN A 213 -0.73 -0.97 -24.15
CA GLN A 213 -1.90 -1.65 -24.72
C GLN A 213 -1.59 -3.07 -25.21
N THR A 214 -0.31 -3.46 -25.28
CA THR A 214 0.16 -4.78 -25.76
C THR A 214 0.67 -5.72 -24.66
N ALA A 215 0.53 -5.35 -23.38
CA ALA A 215 0.89 -6.20 -22.24
C ALA A 215 -0.14 -7.30 -21.97
#